data_AF-W9CGN2-F1
#
_entry.id   AF-W9CGN2-F1
#
_cell.length_a   1.000
_cell.length_b   1.000
_cell.length_c   1.000
_cell.angle_alpha   90.00
_cell.angle_beta   90.00
_cell.angle_gamma   90.00
#
_symmetry.space_group_name_H-M   'P 1'
#
loop_
_entity.id
_entity.type
_entity.pdbx_description
1 polymer ?
#
loop_
_entity_poly.entity_id
_entity_poly.type
_entity_poly.pdbx_seq_one_letter_code
_entity_poly.pdbx_strand_id
1 'polypeptide(L)'
;MTTTNKIRDILEIIEDEENGLIFEKNVSIPLKSSHLPVRCNVYRPIAPESAKFPVLVTYGPYGKDIPYDNFFAKSFSEVNPEHKSKYSAWETPDPVFWTSNGYVVVRADERGLGQSPGLLDTMSRGTSECFFDVVEWASEQPWSSGKVGLLGISYYAGSQWRVAARRPKGLAAIIPWEGMTDYYRDRCRHGGILSDEFIRFWWNRQVITNQYGRPGRAASKWGQDTIEGDMDEETLIKNRNDQNIDNENNRFLDDEYYKSKDFNLEDIEVPVLSVANWGGILLHLRGNVNGYMWAGSKFKYLRFITGRHDLPFYYKKEVEVQKSFLDAFLKGEDKVGWSVPGKVSPVSVILRKGDVGFNNAEAEIKYERREETEWPLAGTQYTKYYLTPDKTLSNNPPTSSADIISYDALGNLKDPKLVQFTSAPFEQETEITGHITAHLNISHSPSAAATAPEKDIDIFLTLRHISPSGKEVFYTGTAGDPIPLTKGWLRASLRKIAESHPRNLPHQPYREYRSTDVQEVTPEITYAVDLEVWPTNVVVEKGGRIVFEVSSGDTQGCGIFAHGNLRDR
;
A
#
# COMPACT_ATOMS: atom_id res chain seq x y z
N MET A 1 20.08 16.59 -18.74
CA MET A 1 20.09 17.30 -17.44
C MET A 1 18.77 18.03 -17.31
N THR A 2 18.12 17.98 -16.16
CA THR A 2 16.85 18.68 -15.89
C THR A 2 17.07 20.19 -16.01
N THR A 3 16.28 20.88 -16.83
CA THR A 3 16.28 22.35 -16.87
C THR A 3 15.52 22.86 -15.65
N THR A 4 16.11 23.75 -14.86
CA THR A 4 15.48 24.25 -13.63
C THR A 4 15.60 25.76 -13.51
N ASN A 5 14.71 26.37 -12.72
CA ASN A 5 14.81 27.75 -12.31
C ASN A 5 16.05 27.98 -11.43
N LYS A 6 16.47 29.24 -11.30
CA LYS A 6 17.62 29.61 -10.47
C LYS A 6 17.32 29.31 -9.00
N ILE A 7 18.10 28.40 -8.43
CA ILE A 7 17.94 27.97 -7.03
C ILE A 7 18.28 29.12 -6.07
N ARG A 8 17.43 29.32 -5.07
CA ARG A 8 17.54 30.39 -4.06
C ARG A 8 17.59 29.80 -2.65
N ASP A 9 18.19 30.51 -1.70
CA ASP A 9 17.87 30.25 -0.30
C ASP A 9 16.50 30.87 0.01
N ILE A 10 15.57 30.04 0.48
CA ILE A 10 14.16 30.38 0.71
C ILE A 10 13.72 29.94 2.12
N LEU A 11 14.68 29.70 3.01
CA LEU A 11 14.44 29.38 4.41
C LEU A 11 13.67 30.50 5.11
N GLU A 12 12.62 30.11 5.83
CA GLU A 12 11.87 30.97 6.75
C GLU A 12 11.81 30.27 8.12
N ILE A 13 12.09 31.00 9.20
CA ILE A 13 12.04 30.47 10.56
C ILE A 13 10.94 31.21 11.32
N ILE A 14 10.01 30.45 11.87
CA ILE A 14 8.85 30.95 12.60
C ILE A 14 8.85 30.29 13.98
N GLU A 15 8.87 31.08 15.04
CA GLU A 15 8.58 30.59 16.39
C GLU A 15 7.07 30.68 16.62
N ASP A 16 6.42 29.54 16.83
CA ASP A 16 4.98 29.41 17.00
C ASP A 16 4.67 29.05 18.46
N GLU A 17 4.72 30.06 19.33
CA GLU A 17 4.48 29.90 20.78
C GLU A 17 3.11 29.27 21.08
N GLU A 18 2.10 29.53 20.24
CA GLU A 18 0.75 28.94 20.38
C GLU A 18 0.76 27.42 20.33
N ASN A 19 1.58 26.83 19.45
CA ASN A 19 1.70 25.38 19.28
C ASN A 19 2.99 24.80 19.90
N GLY A 20 3.77 25.63 20.62
CA GLY A 20 4.97 25.20 21.34
C GLY A 20 6.11 24.69 20.45
N LEU A 21 6.22 25.18 19.22
CA LEU A 21 7.21 24.69 18.24
C LEU A 21 7.91 25.81 17.48
N ILE A 22 9.10 25.50 16.97
CA ILE A 22 9.79 26.26 15.94
C ILE A 22 9.56 25.57 14.60
N PHE A 23 9.08 26.33 13.62
CA PHE A 23 8.84 25.90 12.26
C PHE A 23 9.88 26.52 11.32
N GLU A 24 10.77 25.69 10.78
CA GLU A 24 11.73 26.07 9.75
C GLU A 24 11.20 25.58 8.40
N LYS A 25 10.73 26.51 7.58
CA LYS A 25 10.10 26.24 6.29
C LYS A 25 11.10 26.33 5.15
N ASN A 26 10.99 25.41 4.19
CA ASN A 26 11.82 25.35 2.97
C ASN A 26 13.33 25.20 3.21
N VAL A 27 13.73 24.52 4.28
CA VAL A 27 15.12 24.16 4.54
C VAL A 27 15.68 23.40 3.31
N SER A 28 16.89 23.77 2.91
CA SER A 28 17.59 23.16 1.76
C SER A 28 18.43 21.98 2.22
N ILE A 29 18.05 20.77 1.83
CA ILE A 29 18.85 19.58 2.07
C ILE A 29 19.80 19.40 0.88
N PRO A 30 21.14 19.49 1.08
CA PRO A 30 22.09 19.16 0.03
C PRO A 30 22.04 17.65 -0.24
N LEU A 31 22.09 17.29 -1.52
CA LEU A 31 22.13 15.90 -1.97
C LEU A 31 23.55 15.52 -2.39
N LYS A 32 23.91 14.24 -2.24
CA LYS A 32 25.21 13.72 -2.66
C LYS A 32 25.29 13.48 -4.16
N SER A 33 24.18 13.02 -4.75
CA SER A 33 24.09 12.64 -6.16
C SER A 33 23.60 13.75 -7.09
N SER A 34 23.26 14.92 -6.55
CA SER A 34 22.64 16.02 -7.30
C SER A 34 23.07 17.38 -6.75
N HIS A 35 23.27 18.35 -7.65
CA HIS A 35 23.49 19.76 -7.30
C HIS A 35 22.19 20.48 -6.90
N LEU A 36 21.03 19.87 -7.15
CA LEU A 36 19.72 20.39 -6.80
C LEU A 36 19.35 19.93 -5.38
N PRO A 37 18.84 20.82 -4.50
CA PRO A 37 18.45 20.45 -3.15
C PRO A 37 17.08 19.75 -3.13
N VAL A 38 16.82 19.03 -2.05
CA VAL A 38 15.45 18.73 -1.59
C VAL A 38 15.00 19.81 -0.62
N ARG A 39 13.75 20.25 -0.71
CA ARG A 39 13.14 21.19 0.23
C ARG A 39 12.34 20.45 1.28
N CYS A 40 12.56 20.79 2.54
CA CYS A 40 11.77 20.27 3.65
C CYS A 40 11.27 21.36 4.58
N ASN A 41 10.30 20.97 5.41
CA ASN A 41 9.83 21.69 6.57
C ASN A 41 10.32 20.94 7.81
N VAL A 42 10.87 21.65 8.79
CA VAL A 42 11.29 21.11 10.08
C VAL A 42 10.42 21.73 11.17
N TYR A 43 9.77 20.90 11.96
CA TYR A 43 8.98 21.29 13.12
C TYR A 43 9.67 20.71 14.35
N ARG A 44 10.17 21.57 15.24
CA ARG A 44 10.92 21.13 16.43
C ARG A 44 10.40 21.79 17.70
N PRO A 45 10.52 21.15 18.87
CA PRO A 45 10.10 21.75 20.13
C PRO A 45 10.83 23.07 20.41
N ILE A 46 10.15 24.02 21.06
CA ILE A 46 10.82 25.18 21.69
C ILE A 46 11.59 24.64 22.90
N ALA A 47 12.91 24.58 22.77
CA ALA A 47 13.81 24.01 23.78
C ALA A 47 15.19 24.68 23.71
N PRO A 48 16.02 24.56 24.77
CA PRO A 48 17.41 25.04 24.73
C PRO A 48 18.18 24.44 23.56
N GLU A 49 19.14 25.18 23.00
CA GLU A 49 19.94 24.77 21.83
C GLU A 49 20.73 23.45 22.04
N SER A 50 21.03 23.12 23.29
CA SER A 50 21.68 21.86 23.66
C SER A 50 20.75 20.64 23.60
N ALA A 51 19.43 20.84 23.61
CA ALA A 51 18.45 19.76 23.57
C ALA A 51 18.50 19.02 22.22
N LYS A 52 18.48 17.69 22.29
CA LYS A 52 18.49 16.80 21.13
C LYS A 52 17.25 15.92 21.18
N PHE A 53 16.64 15.68 20.03
CA PHE A 53 15.41 14.91 19.91
C PHE A 53 15.52 13.83 18.85
N PRO A 54 14.82 12.70 18.98
CA PRO A 54 14.58 11.80 17.87
C PRO A 54 13.79 12.50 16.75
N VAL A 55 13.96 12.04 15.52
CA VAL A 55 13.42 12.69 14.32
C VAL A 55 12.45 11.77 13.60
N LEU A 56 11.27 12.25 13.26
CA LEU A 56 10.35 11.59 12.34
C LEU A 56 10.47 12.23 10.96
N VAL A 57 10.67 11.43 9.93
CA VAL A 57 10.85 11.93 8.56
C VAL A 57 9.75 11.38 7.64
N THR A 58 9.15 12.27 6.84
CA THR A 58 8.34 11.91 5.67
C THR A 58 8.93 12.53 4.41
N TYR A 59 8.88 11.78 3.31
CA TYR A 59 9.36 12.20 1.98
C TYR A 59 8.42 11.64 0.92
N GLY A 60 7.80 12.52 0.12
CA GLY A 60 6.79 12.10 -0.84
C GLY A 60 6.18 13.25 -1.66
N PRO A 61 5.15 12.94 -2.49
CA PRO A 61 4.75 13.82 -3.58
C PRO A 61 3.56 14.73 -3.28
N TYR A 62 2.91 14.57 -2.12
CA TYR A 62 1.62 15.21 -1.85
C TYR A 62 1.70 16.67 -1.42
N GLY A 63 2.91 17.24 -1.34
CA GLY A 63 3.13 18.65 -1.04
C GLY A 63 3.22 18.90 0.45
N LYS A 64 4.44 19.21 0.91
CA LYS A 64 4.74 19.51 2.32
C LYS A 64 4.05 20.78 2.83
N ASP A 65 3.43 21.58 1.97
CA ASP A 65 2.74 22.83 2.34
C ASP A 65 1.24 22.80 1.99
N ILE A 66 0.68 21.62 1.67
CA ILE A 66 -0.77 21.49 1.41
C ILE A 66 -1.46 21.10 2.72
N PRO A 67 -2.34 21.98 3.26
CA PRO A 67 -3.15 21.64 4.44
C PRO A 67 -4.03 20.42 4.19
N TYR A 68 -4.23 19.59 5.22
CA TYR A 68 -5.06 18.38 5.11
C TYR A 68 -6.48 18.74 4.62
N ASP A 69 -7.14 19.75 5.17
CA ASP A 69 -8.50 20.15 4.79
C ASP A 69 -8.61 20.56 3.31
N ASN A 70 -7.59 21.21 2.75
CA ASN A 70 -7.51 21.47 1.31
C ASN A 70 -7.32 20.19 0.50
N PHE A 71 -6.50 19.26 0.99
CA PHE A 71 -6.25 18.00 0.31
C PHE A 71 -7.48 17.09 0.32
N PHE A 72 -8.15 16.92 1.47
CA PHE A 72 -9.36 16.12 1.61
C PHE A 72 -10.21 16.53 2.82
N ALA A 73 -11.00 17.58 2.66
CA ALA A 73 -11.87 18.16 3.70
C ALA A 73 -12.79 17.15 4.42
N LYS A 74 -13.43 16.23 3.67
CA LYS A 74 -14.32 15.22 4.26
C LYS A 74 -13.58 14.36 5.27
N SER A 75 -12.44 13.79 4.85
CA SER A 75 -11.60 13.00 5.75
C SER A 75 -11.11 13.82 6.94
N PHE A 76 -10.60 15.03 6.70
CA PHE A 76 -10.13 15.91 7.79
C PHE A 76 -11.20 16.17 8.85
N SER A 77 -12.47 16.28 8.45
CA SER A 77 -13.58 16.48 9.40
C SER A 77 -13.73 15.33 10.41
N GLU A 78 -13.29 14.12 10.05
CA GLU A 78 -13.39 12.89 10.83
C GLU A 78 -12.09 12.52 11.57
N VAL A 79 -10.97 13.20 11.28
CA VAL A 79 -9.68 12.97 11.96
C VAL A 79 -9.82 13.28 13.46
N ASN A 80 -9.13 12.52 14.29
CA ASN A 80 -9.03 12.77 15.73
C ASN A 80 -8.58 14.23 15.99
N PRO A 81 -9.32 15.02 16.79
CA PRO A 81 -8.99 16.42 17.07
C PRO A 81 -7.57 16.67 17.57
N GLU A 82 -6.95 15.69 18.27
CA GLU A 82 -5.56 15.78 18.74
C GLU A 82 -4.54 15.89 17.57
N HIS A 83 -4.95 15.55 16.34
CA HIS A 83 -4.12 15.59 15.13
C HIS A 83 -4.63 16.58 14.07
N LYS A 84 -5.44 17.58 14.49
CA LYS A 84 -6.01 18.61 13.60
C LYS A 84 -5.40 19.97 13.88
N SER A 85 -4.09 20.10 13.68
CA SER A 85 -3.38 21.36 13.75
C SER A 85 -3.39 22.13 12.43
N LYS A 86 -2.95 23.40 12.45
CA LYS A 86 -2.70 24.19 11.23
C LYS A 86 -1.58 23.63 10.34
N TYR A 87 -0.81 22.65 10.84
CA TYR A 87 0.29 22.01 10.12
C TYR A 87 -0.04 20.60 9.64
N SER A 88 -1.22 20.08 9.95
CA SER A 88 -1.66 18.75 9.51
C SER A 88 -1.65 18.66 7.99
N ALA A 89 -1.10 17.57 7.45
CA ALA A 89 -1.12 17.26 6.04
C ALA A 89 -1.48 15.79 5.81
N TRP A 90 -2.06 15.53 4.65
CA TRP A 90 -2.53 14.21 4.21
C TRP A 90 -1.45 13.13 4.44
N GLU A 91 -1.84 12.04 5.13
CA GLU A 91 -1.03 10.82 5.35
C GLU A 91 0.28 11.00 6.14
N THR A 92 0.46 12.13 6.82
CA THR A 92 1.67 12.42 7.62
C THR A 92 1.37 12.55 9.11
N PRO A 93 2.36 12.29 9.99
CA PRO A 93 2.25 12.59 11.42
C PRO A 93 1.98 14.09 11.64
N ASP A 94 1.04 14.41 12.53
CA ASP A 94 0.73 15.80 12.87
C ASP A 94 1.90 16.45 13.65
N PRO A 95 2.50 17.55 13.15
CA PRO A 95 3.69 18.10 13.78
C PRO A 95 3.48 18.55 15.23
N VAL A 96 2.34 19.15 15.57
CA VAL A 96 2.07 19.68 16.91
C VAL A 96 1.97 18.54 17.93
N PHE A 97 1.28 17.45 17.57
CA PHE A 97 1.23 16.27 18.42
C PHE A 97 2.63 15.69 18.68
N TRP A 98 3.44 15.51 17.63
CA TRP A 98 4.72 14.82 17.78
C TRP A 98 5.80 15.69 18.44
N THR A 99 5.82 17.01 18.19
CA THR A 99 6.73 17.92 18.89
C THR A 99 6.42 18.01 20.38
N SER A 100 5.14 18.08 20.77
CA SER A 100 4.74 18.04 22.19
C SER A 100 5.11 16.70 22.88
N ASN A 101 5.34 15.64 22.10
CA ASN A 101 5.83 14.35 22.58
C ASN A 101 7.36 14.18 22.46
N GLY A 102 8.11 15.26 22.26
CA GLY A 102 9.57 15.25 22.27
C GLY A 102 10.19 14.65 21.01
N TYR A 103 9.57 14.85 19.85
CA TYR A 103 10.13 14.53 18.54
C TYR A 103 10.36 15.80 17.71
N VAL A 104 11.29 15.73 16.77
CA VAL A 104 11.30 16.65 15.62
C VAL A 104 10.59 15.98 14.46
N VAL A 105 9.80 16.73 13.69
CA VAL A 105 9.15 16.25 12.47
C VAL A 105 9.77 16.95 11.27
N VAL A 106 10.29 16.18 10.32
CA VAL A 106 10.79 16.65 9.03
C VAL A 106 9.83 16.15 7.94
N ARG A 107 9.25 17.08 7.20
CA ARG A 107 8.38 16.79 6.05
C ARG A 107 9.00 17.34 4.78
N ALA A 108 9.43 16.46 3.88
CA ALA A 108 10.17 16.81 2.68
C ALA A 108 9.34 16.56 1.41
N ASP A 109 9.40 17.52 0.48
CA ASP A 109 8.89 17.33 -0.87
C ASP A 109 9.86 16.45 -1.65
N GLU A 110 9.32 15.43 -2.31
CA GLU A 110 10.11 14.63 -3.23
C GLU A 110 10.69 15.47 -4.39
N ARG A 111 11.87 15.09 -4.91
CA ARG A 111 12.50 15.75 -6.06
C ARG A 111 11.51 15.98 -7.21
N GLY A 112 11.52 17.17 -7.80
CA GLY A 112 10.61 17.58 -8.87
C GLY A 112 9.20 17.96 -8.43
N LEU A 113 8.92 18.04 -7.12
CA LEU A 113 7.60 18.36 -6.54
C LEU A 113 7.67 19.52 -5.56
N GLY A 114 6.54 20.20 -5.35
CA GLY A 114 6.40 21.26 -4.36
C GLY A 114 7.41 22.38 -4.60
N GLN A 115 8.32 22.56 -3.64
CA GLN A 115 9.46 23.48 -3.76
C GLN A 115 10.79 22.77 -4.09
N SER A 116 10.81 21.44 -4.20
CA SER A 116 11.98 20.65 -4.58
C SER A 116 12.16 20.61 -6.10
N PRO A 117 13.21 21.23 -6.66
CA PRO A 117 13.52 21.10 -8.10
C PRO A 117 13.90 19.67 -8.48
N GLY A 118 13.94 19.39 -9.78
CA GLY A 118 14.43 18.12 -10.32
C GLY A 118 13.43 17.40 -11.22
N LEU A 119 13.75 16.15 -11.54
CA LEU A 119 12.90 15.28 -12.35
C LEU A 119 11.84 14.60 -11.47
N LEU A 120 10.58 14.85 -11.78
CA LEU A 120 9.40 14.16 -11.23
C LEU A 120 9.36 12.73 -11.76
N ASP A 121 9.76 11.78 -10.92
CA ASP A 121 9.84 10.36 -11.26
C ASP A 121 9.54 9.52 -10.03
N THR A 122 8.27 9.58 -9.60
CA THR A 122 7.82 8.98 -8.35
C THR A 122 8.09 7.48 -8.27
N MET A 123 8.41 6.99 -7.07
CA MET A 123 8.77 5.59 -6.82
C MET A 123 9.93 5.10 -7.70
N SER A 124 10.89 5.95 -8.06
CA SER A 124 12.08 5.58 -8.80
C SER A 124 13.28 5.31 -7.88
N ARG A 125 14.36 4.78 -8.47
CA ARG A 125 15.67 4.73 -7.82
C ARG A 125 16.15 6.11 -7.38
N GLY A 126 15.94 7.12 -8.23
CA GLY A 126 16.38 8.48 -7.97
C GLY A 126 15.68 9.11 -6.77
N THR A 127 14.40 8.81 -6.55
CA THR A 127 13.68 9.31 -5.37
C THR A 127 14.13 8.61 -4.09
N SER A 128 14.41 7.30 -4.16
CA SER A 128 14.98 6.55 -3.04
C SER A 128 16.39 7.03 -2.65
N GLU A 129 17.22 7.42 -3.63
CA GLU A 129 18.54 8.02 -3.40
C GLU A 129 18.44 9.38 -2.70
N CYS A 130 17.51 10.24 -3.11
CA CYS A 130 17.26 11.49 -2.41
C CYS A 130 16.75 11.25 -0.99
N PHE A 131 15.85 10.27 -0.78
CA PHE A 131 15.33 9.97 0.55
C PHE A 131 16.43 9.45 1.49
N PHE A 132 17.38 8.67 0.98
CA PHE A 132 18.58 8.25 1.73
C PHE A 132 19.33 9.48 2.29
N ASP A 133 19.61 10.46 1.44
CA ASP A 133 20.32 11.69 1.86
C ASP A 133 19.49 12.54 2.84
N VAL A 134 18.16 12.60 2.66
CA VAL A 134 17.24 13.30 3.58
C VAL A 134 17.29 12.67 4.99
N VAL A 135 17.32 11.34 5.08
CA VAL A 135 17.41 10.63 6.36
C VAL A 135 18.74 10.90 7.04
N GLU A 136 19.86 10.78 6.31
CA GLU A 136 21.18 11.03 6.89
C GLU A 136 21.33 12.48 7.33
N TRP A 137 20.91 13.44 6.49
CA TRP A 137 20.91 14.85 6.84
C TRP A 137 20.11 15.12 8.13
N ALA A 138 18.90 14.55 8.25
CA ALA A 138 18.06 14.71 9.43
C ALA A 138 18.72 14.11 10.70
N SER A 139 19.50 13.04 10.56
CA SER A 139 20.24 12.45 11.68
C SER A 139 21.42 13.29 12.16
N GLU A 140 21.95 14.18 11.31
CA GLU A 140 23.18 14.94 11.58
C GLU A 140 22.92 16.38 12.03
N GLN A 141 21.65 16.81 12.11
CA GLN A 141 21.31 18.18 12.51
C GLN A 141 21.61 18.44 13.99
N PRO A 142 21.95 19.69 14.37
CA PRO A 142 22.23 20.02 15.76
C PRO A 142 21.08 19.69 16.70
N TRP A 143 19.81 19.75 16.31
CA TRP A 143 18.68 19.38 17.19
C TRP A 143 18.40 17.87 17.22
N SER A 144 19.14 17.06 16.44
CA SER A 144 18.91 15.63 16.30
C SER A 144 19.69 14.82 17.34
N SER A 145 19.06 13.77 17.85
CA SER A 145 19.72 12.73 18.68
C SER A 145 20.54 11.74 17.85
N GLY A 146 20.53 11.86 16.52
CA GLY A 146 21.10 10.86 15.60
C GLY A 146 20.18 9.68 15.31
N LYS A 147 18.97 9.63 15.89
CA LYS A 147 17.98 8.58 15.67
C LYS A 147 16.80 9.09 14.85
N VAL A 148 16.61 8.50 13.67
CA VAL A 148 15.52 8.81 12.74
C VAL A 148 14.54 7.66 12.67
N GLY A 149 13.25 7.94 12.77
CA GLY A 149 12.16 7.02 12.46
C GLY A 149 11.39 7.47 11.24
N LEU A 150 10.84 6.52 10.50
CA LEU A 150 9.93 6.80 9.39
C LEU A 150 8.52 6.39 9.79
N LEU A 151 7.55 7.28 9.57
CA LEU A 151 6.15 7.09 9.91
C LEU A 151 5.29 7.86 8.89
N GLY A 152 4.35 7.18 8.26
CA GLY A 152 3.43 7.74 7.28
C GLY A 152 2.61 6.66 6.60
N ILE A 153 1.61 7.08 5.84
CA ILE A 153 0.64 6.20 5.19
C ILE A 153 0.94 6.06 3.68
N SER A 154 0.46 5.00 3.02
CA SER A 154 0.44 4.82 1.57
C SER A 154 1.79 5.03 0.87
N TYR A 155 1.97 6.14 0.15
CA TYR A 155 3.21 6.47 -0.53
C TYR A 155 4.34 6.65 0.48
N TYR A 156 4.07 7.35 1.59
CA TYR A 156 5.02 7.56 2.66
C TYR A 156 5.33 6.28 3.42
N ALA A 157 4.49 5.24 3.33
CA ALA A 157 4.78 3.91 3.86
C ALA A 157 5.61 3.08 2.86
N GLY A 158 5.20 3.07 1.59
CA GLY A 158 5.91 2.37 0.52
C GLY A 158 7.35 2.87 0.29
N SER A 159 7.58 4.18 0.47
CA SER A 159 8.92 4.76 0.38
C SER A 159 9.84 4.36 1.55
N GLN A 160 9.28 4.00 2.73
CA GLN A 160 10.07 3.54 3.89
C GLN A 160 10.76 2.21 3.58
N TRP A 161 10.03 1.26 3.01
CA TRP A 161 10.59 -0.04 2.64
C TRP A 161 11.81 0.11 1.73
N ARG A 162 11.68 0.96 0.72
CA ARG A 162 12.73 1.24 -0.28
C ARG A 162 13.95 1.89 0.32
N VAL A 163 13.77 2.95 1.10
CA VAL A 163 14.92 3.66 1.69
C VAL A 163 15.57 2.84 2.81
N ALA A 164 14.80 2.09 3.59
CA ALA A 164 15.32 1.25 4.67
C ALA A 164 16.21 0.13 4.13
N ALA A 165 15.86 -0.46 2.97
CA ALA A 165 16.70 -1.45 2.29
C ALA A 165 18.08 -0.90 1.89
N ARG A 166 18.22 0.44 1.80
CA ARG A 166 19.49 1.11 1.50
C ARG A 166 20.32 1.43 2.75
N ARG A 167 19.78 1.19 3.94
CA ARG A 167 20.46 1.34 5.24
C ARG A 167 21.12 2.72 5.46
N PRO A 168 20.39 3.84 5.31
CA PRO A 168 20.94 5.16 5.60
C PRO A 168 21.38 5.27 7.06
N LYS A 169 22.50 5.96 7.28
CA LYS A 169 22.98 6.27 8.63
C LYS A 169 21.89 7.02 9.41
N GLY A 170 21.74 6.65 10.69
CA GLY A 170 20.81 7.28 11.61
C GLY A 170 19.39 6.72 11.58
N LEU A 171 18.99 5.96 10.54
CA LEU A 171 17.70 5.28 10.54
C LEU A 171 17.66 4.22 11.64
N ALA A 172 16.66 4.34 12.51
CA ALA A 172 16.54 3.57 13.74
C ALA A 172 15.27 2.72 13.82
N ALA A 173 14.19 3.09 13.11
CA ALA A 173 12.98 2.28 13.00
C ALA A 173 12.08 2.75 11.85
N ILE A 174 11.21 1.87 11.35
CA ILE A 174 10.17 2.22 10.37
C ILE A 174 8.78 1.71 10.80
N ILE A 175 7.75 2.51 10.52
CA ILE A 175 6.34 2.15 10.65
C ILE A 175 5.65 2.37 9.29
N PRO A 176 5.79 1.42 8.35
CA PRO A 176 5.04 1.45 7.10
C PRO A 176 3.57 1.13 7.37
N TRP A 177 2.76 2.18 7.47
CA TRP A 177 1.31 2.09 7.68
C TRP A 177 0.59 1.98 6.33
N GLU A 178 0.07 0.79 5.99
CA GLU A 178 -0.54 0.55 4.68
C GLU A 178 0.37 0.97 3.51
N GLY A 179 1.49 0.28 3.31
CA GLY A 179 2.49 0.57 2.29
C GLY A 179 2.84 -0.63 1.41
N MET A 180 2.76 -0.43 0.09
CA MET A 180 3.17 -1.43 -0.90
C MET A 180 4.67 -1.72 -0.82
N THR A 181 5.06 -2.98 -1.07
CA THR A 181 6.48 -3.38 -1.14
C THR A 181 6.92 -3.67 -2.57
N ASP A 182 6.01 -4.19 -3.39
CA ASP A 182 6.26 -4.55 -4.77
C ASP A 182 5.46 -3.62 -5.68
N TYR A 183 6.17 -2.70 -6.33
CA TYR A 183 5.55 -1.71 -7.20
C TYR A 183 4.73 -2.34 -8.33
N TYR A 184 5.17 -3.48 -8.84
CA TYR A 184 4.50 -4.20 -9.91
C TYR A 184 3.28 -4.94 -9.35
N ARG A 185 3.49 -5.88 -8.43
CA ARG A 185 2.45 -6.85 -8.01
C ARG A 185 1.41 -6.29 -7.06
N ASP A 186 1.79 -5.33 -6.21
CA ASP A 186 0.89 -4.79 -5.19
C ASP A 186 0.07 -3.59 -5.71
N ARG A 187 0.46 -3.00 -6.85
CA ARG A 187 -0.13 -1.73 -7.32
C ARG A 187 -0.44 -1.68 -8.80
N CYS A 188 0.54 -1.94 -9.66
CA CYS A 188 0.39 -1.62 -11.08
C CYS A 188 -0.22 -2.77 -11.87
N ARG A 189 0.15 -4.01 -11.54
CA ARG A 189 -0.23 -5.20 -12.28
C ARG A 189 -0.60 -6.37 -11.37
N HIS A 190 -1.87 -6.44 -10.97
CA HIS A 190 -2.38 -7.58 -10.18
C HIS A 190 -2.42 -8.82 -11.06
N GLY A 191 -1.71 -9.89 -10.68
CA GLY A 191 -1.66 -11.10 -11.48
C GLY A 191 -1.06 -10.91 -12.89
N GLY A 192 -0.38 -9.80 -13.17
CA GLY A 192 0.10 -9.40 -14.49
C GLY A 192 -0.88 -8.55 -15.34
N ILE A 193 -2.06 -8.24 -14.80
CA ILE A 193 -3.12 -7.45 -15.44
C ILE A 193 -3.01 -5.99 -14.99
N LEU A 194 -2.99 -5.04 -15.92
CA LEU A 194 -2.84 -3.61 -15.61
C LEU A 194 -4.04 -3.06 -14.81
N SER A 195 -3.76 -2.51 -13.61
CA SER A 195 -4.70 -1.73 -12.80
C SER A 195 -4.37 -0.24 -12.95
N ASP A 196 -4.97 0.42 -13.95
CA ASP A 196 -4.60 1.78 -14.35
C ASP A 196 -5.54 2.86 -13.79
N GLU A 197 -6.76 2.53 -13.40
CA GLU A 197 -7.73 3.54 -12.96
C GLU A 197 -7.27 4.29 -11.69
N PHE A 198 -6.72 3.57 -10.71
CA PHE A 198 -6.20 4.18 -9.49
C PHE A 198 -4.98 5.03 -9.80
N ILE A 199 -4.06 4.52 -10.60
CA ILE A 199 -2.84 5.23 -11.02
C ILE A 199 -3.22 6.55 -11.69
N ARG A 200 -4.20 6.51 -12.60
CA ARG A 200 -4.70 7.69 -13.31
C ARG A 200 -5.35 8.70 -12.38
N PHE A 201 -6.19 8.26 -11.44
CA PHE A 201 -6.77 9.15 -10.45
C PHE A 201 -5.69 9.79 -9.56
N TRP A 202 -4.83 8.95 -8.97
CA TRP A 202 -3.76 9.34 -8.07
C TRP A 202 -2.78 10.31 -8.74
N TRP A 203 -2.27 9.97 -9.91
CA TRP A 203 -1.29 10.77 -10.64
C TRP A 203 -1.83 12.15 -10.99
N ASN A 204 -3.00 12.19 -11.63
CA ASN A 204 -3.57 13.41 -12.18
C ASN A 204 -4.10 14.35 -11.10
N ARG A 205 -4.55 13.81 -9.97
CA ARG A 205 -5.07 14.61 -8.86
C ARG A 205 -4.00 15.02 -7.86
N GLN A 206 -3.13 14.10 -7.46
CA GLN A 206 -2.30 14.25 -6.25
C GLN A 206 -0.83 14.53 -6.55
N VAL A 207 -0.31 14.08 -7.69
CA VAL A 207 1.13 14.14 -8.00
C VAL A 207 1.44 15.27 -8.97
N ILE A 208 0.90 15.21 -10.20
CA ILE A 208 1.26 16.16 -11.26
C ILE A 208 0.79 17.59 -10.93
N THR A 209 -0.25 17.73 -10.12
CA THR A 209 -0.75 19.01 -9.60
C THR A 209 0.23 19.69 -8.66
N ASN A 210 1.16 18.93 -8.09
CA ASN A 210 2.21 19.42 -7.22
C ASN A 210 3.58 19.51 -7.93
N GLN A 211 3.67 19.34 -9.25
CA GLN A 211 4.95 19.42 -9.98
C GLN A 211 5.66 20.77 -9.74
N TYR A 212 6.97 20.73 -9.47
CA TYR A 212 7.79 21.94 -9.30
C TYR A 212 7.79 22.77 -10.59
N GLY A 213 7.64 24.09 -10.45
CA GLY A 213 7.52 25.04 -11.57
C GLY A 213 6.13 25.10 -12.20
N ARG A 214 5.14 24.33 -11.72
CA ARG A 214 3.78 24.39 -12.25
C ARG A 214 3.07 25.69 -11.82
N PRO A 215 2.50 26.47 -12.76
CA PRO A 215 1.76 27.69 -12.43
C PRO A 215 0.41 27.41 -11.78
N GLY A 216 -0.07 28.34 -10.95
CA GLY A 216 -1.46 28.41 -10.50
C GLY A 216 -1.86 27.39 -9.42
N ARG A 217 -0.89 26.85 -8.66
CA ARG A 217 -1.16 25.98 -7.51
C ARG A 217 -1.86 26.76 -6.39
N ALA A 218 -1.40 27.97 -6.11
CA ALA A 218 -1.99 28.83 -5.07
C ALA A 218 -3.44 29.20 -5.41
N ALA A 219 -3.70 29.61 -6.67
CA ALA A 219 -5.04 29.93 -7.16
C ALA A 219 -6.00 28.73 -7.07
N SER A 220 -5.48 27.51 -7.25
CA SER A 220 -6.23 26.25 -7.15
C SER A 220 -6.34 25.71 -5.72
N LYS A 221 -5.84 26.45 -4.71
CA LYS A 221 -5.74 26.03 -3.30
C LYS A 221 -4.97 24.71 -3.10
N TRP A 222 -4.03 24.40 -3.99
CA TRP A 222 -3.25 23.17 -3.98
C TRP A 222 -1.80 23.43 -3.58
N GLY A 223 -1.62 24.10 -2.44
CA GLY A 223 -0.30 24.55 -1.97
C GLY A 223 0.13 25.89 -2.58
N GLN A 224 1.36 26.31 -2.27
CA GLN A 224 1.92 27.56 -2.75
C GLN A 224 2.50 27.40 -4.15
N ASP A 225 2.51 28.48 -4.95
CA ASP A 225 3.26 28.49 -6.20
C ASP A 225 4.76 28.30 -5.94
N THR A 226 5.50 27.87 -6.96
CA THR A 226 6.94 27.65 -6.83
C THR A 226 7.63 28.99 -6.61
N ILE A 227 8.35 29.16 -5.48
CA ILE A 227 8.95 30.45 -5.09
C ILE A 227 10.00 30.92 -6.11
N GLU A 228 10.65 29.96 -6.76
CA GLU A 228 11.68 30.17 -7.77
C GLU A 228 11.10 30.44 -9.17
N GLY A 229 9.77 30.45 -9.31
CA GLY A 229 9.04 30.82 -10.52
C GLY A 229 8.41 29.64 -11.25
N ASP A 230 7.60 29.99 -12.25
CA ASP A 230 6.94 29.03 -13.13
C ASP A 230 7.88 28.55 -14.24
N MET A 231 7.54 27.40 -14.84
CA MET A 231 8.17 26.85 -16.03
C MET A 231 7.17 26.76 -17.18
N ASP A 232 7.66 26.86 -18.41
CA ASP A 232 6.84 26.55 -19.59
C ASP A 232 6.47 25.05 -19.63
N GLU A 233 5.37 24.75 -20.34
CA GLU A 233 4.82 23.39 -20.42
C GLU A 233 5.81 22.40 -21.07
N GLU A 234 6.63 22.83 -22.03
CA GLU A 234 7.61 21.96 -22.68
C GLU A 234 8.68 21.50 -21.66
N THR A 235 9.13 22.42 -20.80
CA THR A 235 10.06 22.15 -19.70
C THR A 235 9.40 21.25 -18.65
N LEU A 236 8.14 21.51 -18.27
CA LEU A 236 7.41 20.64 -17.34
C LEU A 236 7.28 19.21 -17.88
N ILE A 237 6.97 19.03 -19.17
CA ILE A 237 6.92 17.72 -19.82
C ILE A 237 8.29 17.03 -19.80
N LYS A 238 9.38 17.75 -20.12
CA LYS A 238 10.75 17.19 -20.07
C LYS A 238 11.20 16.83 -18.66
N ASN A 239 10.63 17.49 -17.64
CA ASN A 239 10.95 17.28 -16.23
C ASN A 239 10.00 16.30 -15.53
N ARG A 240 9.28 15.45 -16.28
CA ARG A 240 8.46 14.37 -15.71
C ARG A 240 8.57 13.06 -16.47
N ASN A 241 8.53 11.95 -15.72
CA ASN A 241 8.17 10.62 -16.22
C ASN A 241 6.72 10.35 -15.85
N ASP A 242 5.84 10.19 -16.84
CA ASP A 242 4.40 10.08 -16.61
C ASP A 242 3.99 8.63 -16.33
N GLN A 243 3.57 8.36 -15.09
CA GLN A 243 3.18 7.01 -14.70
C GLN A 243 1.98 6.45 -15.48
N ASN A 244 1.10 7.26 -16.06
CA ASN A 244 0.04 6.72 -16.93
C ASN A 244 0.64 6.10 -18.19
N ILE A 245 1.61 6.80 -18.78
CA ILE A 245 2.28 6.37 -20.00
C ILE A 245 3.22 5.21 -19.69
N ASP A 246 3.99 5.31 -18.62
CA ASP A 246 5.00 4.31 -18.30
C ASP A 246 4.38 2.96 -17.93
N ASN A 247 3.33 2.92 -17.11
CA ASN A 247 2.71 1.64 -16.71
C ASN A 247 1.94 0.97 -17.86
N GLU A 248 1.42 1.75 -18.81
CA GLU A 248 0.79 1.23 -20.03
C GLU A 248 1.84 0.66 -21.00
N ASN A 249 2.96 1.38 -21.20
CA ASN A 249 4.02 0.99 -22.15
C ASN A 249 4.90 -0.17 -21.66
N ASN A 250 4.98 -0.39 -20.35
CA ASN A 250 5.79 -1.46 -19.76
C ASN A 250 4.86 -2.55 -19.22
N ARG A 251 5.13 -3.81 -19.59
CA ARG A 251 4.27 -4.96 -19.29
C ARG A 251 4.90 -5.95 -18.32
N PHE A 252 6.22 -6.14 -18.39
CA PHE A 252 6.92 -7.20 -17.70
C PHE A 252 7.86 -6.64 -16.63
N LEU A 253 8.12 -7.42 -15.58
CA LEU A 253 8.94 -6.96 -14.46
C LEU A 253 10.39 -6.68 -14.87
N ASP A 254 10.89 -7.37 -15.89
CA ASP A 254 12.22 -7.19 -16.48
C ASP A 254 12.32 -6.00 -17.45
N ASP A 255 11.21 -5.31 -17.75
CA ASP A 255 11.26 -4.01 -18.43
C ASP A 255 12.00 -3.01 -17.54
N GLU A 256 12.90 -2.21 -18.14
CA GLU A 256 13.78 -1.29 -17.40
C GLU A 256 13.00 -0.33 -16.47
N TYR A 257 11.78 0.05 -16.85
CA TYR A 257 10.90 0.85 -15.99
C TYR A 257 10.57 0.16 -14.66
N TYR A 258 10.14 -1.11 -14.66
CA TYR A 258 9.78 -1.82 -13.43
C TYR A 258 11.01 -2.31 -12.69
N LYS A 259 11.98 -2.87 -13.42
CA LYS A 259 13.26 -3.35 -12.88
C LYS A 259 14.01 -2.27 -12.11
N SER A 260 13.97 -1.02 -12.56
CA SER A 260 14.60 0.11 -11.85
C SER A 260 13.99 0.45 -10.49
N LYS A 261 12.83 -0.12 -10.15
CA LYS A 261 12.07 0.13 -8.90
C LYS A 261 12.18 -1.03 -7.91
N ASP A 262 12.83 -2.12 -8.30
CA ASP A 262 13.00 -3.30 -7.48
C ASP A 262 14.05 -3.11 -6.39
N PHE A 263 13.87 -3.77 -5.25
CA PHE A 263 14.77 -3.73 -4.10
C PHE A 263 14.57 -4.97 -3.23
N ASN A 264 15.58 -5.35 -2.45
CA ASN A 264 15.49 -6.52 -1.58
C ASN A 264 14.93 -6.12 -0.21
N LEU A 265 13.83 -6.75 0.20
CA LEU A 265 13.25 -6.55 1.53
C LEU A 265 14.17 -7.09 2.63
N GLU A 266 14.92 -8.15 2.31
CA GLU A 266 15.88 -8.81 3.19
C GLU A 266 17.00 -7.86 3.64
N ASP A 267 17.24 -6.77 2.92
CA ASP A 267 18.24 -5.75 3.28
C ASP A 267 17.77 -4.81 4.41
N ILE A 268 16.51 -4.87 4.81
CA ILE A 268 15.93 -4.03 5.87
C ILE A 268 16.27 -4.63 7.23
N GLU A 269 17.24 -4.03 7.92
CA GLU A 269 17.74 -4.52 9.23
C GLU A 269 17.15 -3.77 10.44
N VAL A 270 16.69 -2.53 10.23
CA VAL A 270 16.13 -1.69 11.30
C VAL A 270 14.80 -2.28 11.81
N PRO A 271 14.41 -2.03 13.06
CA PRO A 271 13.09 -2.39 13.58
C PRO A 271 11.93 -1.96 12.66
N VAL A 272 10.94 -2.86 12.50
CA VAL A 272 9.78 -2.70 11.61
C VAL A 272 8.49 -2.94 12.37
N LEU A 273 7.56 -1.98 12.33
CA LEU A 273 6.15 -2.20 12.64
C LEU A 273 5.33 -2.07 11.36
N SER A 274 5.06 -3.18 10.69
CA SER A 274 4.24 -3.23 9.48
C SER A 274 2.76 -3.23 9.87
N VAL A 275 2.00 -2.22 9.42
CA VAL A 275 0.57 -2.15 9.72
C VAL A 275 -0.23 -2.44 8.46
N ALA A 276 -0.87 -3.60 8.43
CA ALA A 276 -1.67 -4.11 7.33
C ALA A 276 -3.17 -3.88 7.61
N ASN A 277 -3.96 -3.54 6.59
CA ASN A 277 -5.39 -3.35 6.74
C ASN A 277 -6.17 -4.42 5.96
N TRP A 278 -7.08 -5.13 6.62
CA TRP A 278 -7.94 -6.13 5.99
C TRP A 278 -8.82 -5.56 4.87
N GLY A 279 -9.08 -4.25 4.89
CA GLY A 279 -9.77 -3.50 3.85
C GLY A 279 -8.93 -3.19 2.61
N GLY A 280 -7.61 -3.29 2.70
CA GLY A 280 -6.67 -2.89 1.66
C GLY A 280 -6.47 -3.92 0.54
N ILE A 281 -7.53 -4.64 0.16
CA ILE A 281 -7.51 -5.85 -0.70
C ILE A 281 -7.10 -5.62 -2.17
N LEU A 282 -6.72 -4.39 -2.54
CA LEU A 282 -6.41 -3.96 -3.91
C LEU A 282 -5.17 -3.07 -4.02
N LEU A 283 -4.46 -2.85 -2.92
CA LEU A 283 -3.23 -2.06 -2.93
C LEU A 283 -2.24 -2.50 -1.84
N HIS A 284 -2.46 -2.12 -0.59
CA HIS A 284 -1.40 -2.18 0.42
C HIS A 284 -1.33 -3.48 1.24
N LEU A 285 -2.45 -4.21 1.38
CA LEU A 285 -2.53 -5.37 2.28
C LEU A 285 -1.44 -6.40 1.98
N ARG A 286 -1.31 -6.80 0.71
CA ARG A 286 -0.29 -7.75 0.27
C ARG A 286 1.12 -7.25 0.56
N GLY A 287 1.38 -5.97 0.30
CA GLY A 287 2.69 -5.36 0.52
C GLY A 287 3.12 -5.36 1.98
N ASN A 288 2.24 -4.98 2.91
CA ASN A 288 2.58 -5.00 4.34
C ASN A 288 2.85 -6.41 4.88
N VAL A 289 2.06 -7.39 4.45
CA VAL A 289 2.24 -8.79 4.85
C VAL A 289 3.57 -9.31 4.32
N ASN A 290 3.86 -9.10 3.03
CA ASN A 290 5.13 -9.52 2.42
C ASN A 290 6.32 -8.75 2.99
N GLY A 291 6.18 -7.46 3.28
CA GLY A 291 7.20 -6.64 3.95
C GLY A 291 7.61 -7.22 5.29
N TYR A 292 6.64 -7.64 6.12
CA TYR A 292 6.93 -8.35 7.36
C TYR A 292 7.61 -9.72 7.10
N MET A 293 7.06 -10.53 6.18
CA MET A 293 7.59 -11.88 5.93
C MET A 293 9.05 -11.83 5.49
N TRP A 294 9.40 -10.90 4.61
CA TRP A 294 10.70 -10.87 3.92
C TRP A 294 11.70 -9.84 4.47
N ALA A 295 11.29 -8.90 5.33
CA ALA A 295 12.25 -8.00 5.98
C ALA A 295 13.30 -8.77 6.80
N GLY A 296 14.58 -8.42 6.63
CA GLY A 296 15.71 -8.99 7.37
C GLY A 296 15.80 -8.56 8.84
N SER A 297 14.86 -7.73 9.29
CA SER A 297 14.86 -7.15 10.63
C SER A 297 14.67 -8.21 11.72
N LYS A 298 15.46 -8.08 12.78
CA LYS A 298 15.33 -8.92 13.99
C LYS A 298 14.14 -8.52 14.86
N PHE A 299 13.69 -7.27 14.75
CA PHE A 299 12.56 -6.72 15.49
C PHE A 299 11.49 -6.30 14.49
N LYS A 300 10.73 -7.29 13.99
CA LYS A 300 9.65 -7.05 13.04
C LYS A 300 8.32 -7.50 13.63
N TYR A 301 7.32 -6.65 13.42
CA TYR A 301 5.96 -6.83 13.93
C TYR A 301 4.97 -6.60 12.80
N LEU A 302 3.95 -7.45 12.71
CA LEU A 302 2.83 -7.34 11.79
C LEU A 302 1.56 -7.06 12.58
N ARG A 303 0.97 -5.90 12.36
CA ARG A 303 -0.28 -5.50 13.01
C ARG A 303 -1.38 -5.37 11.97
N PHE A 304 -2.40 -6.19 12.09
CA PHE A 304 -3.62 -6.03 11.29
C PHE A 304 -4.57 -5.02 11.95
N ILE A 305 -5.19 -4.20 11.10
CA ILE A 305 -6.23 -3.24 11.43
C ILE A 305 -7.43 -3.41 10.48
N THR A 306 -8.51 -2.70 10.81
CA THR A 306 -9.70 -2.52 9.96
C THR A 306 -10.03 -1.04 9.88
N GLY A 307 -10.95 -0.69 8.98
CA GLY A 307 -11.41 0.68 8.76
C GLY A 307 -10.87 1.25 7.46
N ARG A 308 -11.19 2.53 7.23
CA ARG A 308 -10.70 3.28 6.07
C ARG A 308 -9.18 3.38 6.08
N HIS A 309 -8.59 3.64 4.93
CA HIS A 309 -7.15 3.79 4.78
C HIS A 309 -6.52 4.94 5.60
N ASP A 310 -7.28 6.01 5.82
CA ASP A 310 -6.76 7.29 6.30
C ASP A 310 -6.98 7.54 7.80
N LEU A 311 -8.11 7.08 8.35
CA LEU A 311 -8.51 7.41 9.72
C LEU A 311 -7.81 6.60 10.83
N PRO A 312 -7.59 5.27 10.70
CA PRO A 312 -7.01 4.45 11.76
C PRO A 312 -5.63 4.90 12.21
N PHE A 313 -4.84 5.49 11.30
CA PHE A 313 -3.53 6.06 11.62
C PHE A 313 -3.61 7.13 12.72
N TYR A 314 -4.72 7.85 12.84
CA TYR A 314 -4.95 8.92 13.82
C TYR A 314 -5.80 8.48 15.02
N TYR A 315 -6.23 7.21 15.09
CA TYR A 315 -6.97 6.72 16.24
C TYR A 315 -6.07 6.69 17.46
N LYS A 316 -6.57 7.19 18.59
CA LYS A 316 -5.79 7.31 19.84
C LYS A 316 -5.05 6.03 20.21
N LYS A 317 -5.72 4.88 20.17
CA LYS A 317 -5.10 3.57 20.47
C LYS A 317 -3.95 3.21 19.51
N GLU A 318 -4.09 3.56 18.24
CA GLU A 318 -3.12 3.26 17.21
C GLU A 318 -1.92 4.20 17.26
N VAL A 319 -2.14 5.48 17.55
CA VAL A 319 -1.08 6.47 17.79
C VAL A 319 -0.26 6.11 19.03
N GLU A 320 -0.89 5.61 20.10
CA GLU A 320 -0.15 5.10 21.27
C GLU A 320 0.72 3.89 20.93
N VAL A 321 0.30 3.02 20.01
CA VAL A 321 1.14 1.90 19.52
C VAL A 321 2.32 2.43 18.71
N GLN A 322 2.07 3.36 17.77
CA GLN A 322 3.12 3.99 16.97
C GLN A 322 4.17 4.65 17.88
N LYS A 323 3.71 5.46 18.83
CA LYS A 323 4.57 6.16 19.79
C LYS A 323 5.32 5.20 20.70
N SER A 324 4.66 4.17 21.24
CA SER A 324 5.30 3.16 22.08
C SER A 324 6.45 2.45 21.37
N PHE A 325 6.25 2.08 20.09
CA PHE A 325 7.29 1.48 19.27
C PHE A 325 8.44 2.46 18.98
N LEU A 326 8.12 3.70 18.60
CA LEU A 326 9.13 4.73 18.31
C LEU A 326 9.91 5.14 19.57
N ASP A 327 9.26 5.27 20.72
CA ASP A 327 9.89 5.61 22.00
C ASP A 327 10.94 4.54 22.36
N ALA A 328 10.62 3.25 22.17
CA ALA A 328 11.53 2.14 22.44
C ALA A 328 12.83 2.24 21.60
N PHE A 329 12.73 2.48 20.30
CA PHE A 329 13.89 2.41 19.41
C PHE A 329 14.61 3.75 19.18
N LEU A 330 13.91 4.87 19.35
CA LEU A 330 14.47 6.20 19.10
C LEU A 330 14.84 6.94 20.39
N LYS A 331 14.15 6.67 21.51
CA LYS A 331 14.46 7.28 22.82
C LYS A 331 15.09 6.30 23.81
N GLY A 332 14.99 4.98 23.56
CA GLY A 332 15.37 3.95 24.53
C GLY A 332 14.34 3.77 25.65
N GLU A 333 13.13 4.31 25.49
CA GLU A 333 12.04 4.24 26.47
C GLU A 333 11.10 3.07 26.16
N ASP A 334 11.55 1.85 26.42
CA ASP A 334 10.81 0.64 26.06
C ASP A 334 9.92 0.09 27.19
N LYS A 335 8.70 0.63 27.29
CA LYS A 335 7.73 0.24 28.33
C LYS A 335 7.06 -1.12 28.09
N VAL A 336 6.98 -1.55 26.84
CA VAL A 336 6.26 -2.76 26.42
C VAL A 336 7.22 -3.94 26.20
N GLY A 337 8.47 -3.64 25.81
CA GLY A 337 9.50 -4.62 25.51
C GLY A 337 9.71 -4.87 24.01
N TRP A 338 9.45 -3.88 23.15
CA TRP A 338 9.67 -3.98 21.70
C TRP A 338 11.12 -4.34 21.35
N SER A 339 12.08 -3.88 22.12
CA SER A 339 13.51 -4.13 21.92
C SER A 339 14.00 -5.42 22.59
N VAL A 340 13.10 -6.19 23.21
CA VAL A 340 13.43 -7.44 23.91
C VAL A 340 12.89 -8.63 23.09
N PRO A 341 13.76 -9.48 22.53
CA PRO A 341 13.32 -10.63 21.73
C PRO A 341 12.30 -11.52 22.45
N GLY A 342 11.18 -11.81 21.81
CA GLY A 342 10.11 -12.65 22.33
C GLY A 342 9.21 -12.00 23.40
N LYS A 343 9.45 -10.74 23.77
CA LYS A 343 8.63 -10.04 24.79
C LYS A 343 7.30 -9.52 24.24
N VAL A 344 7.28 -9.08 22.98
CA VAL A 344 6.08 -8.68 22.26
C VAL A 344 5.78 -9.70 21.18
N SER A 345 4.52 -10.12 21.07
CA SER A 345 4.08 -11.01 19.99
C SER A 345 4.34 -10.35 18.64
N PRO A 346 5.00 -11.03 17.69
CA PRO A 346 5.35 -10.44 16.40
C PRO A 346 4.13 -10.25 15.50
N VAL A 347 2.98 -10.84 15.79
CA VAL A 347 1.78 -10.73 14.94
C VAL A 347 0.57 -10.40 15.80
N SER A 348 -0.21 -9.40 15.39
CA SER A 348 -1.44 -8.97 16.06
C SER A 348 -2.58 -8.90 15.04
N VAL A 349 -3.58 -9.76 15.18
CA VAL A 349 -4.66 -9.99 14.21
C VAL A 349 -5.98 -9.40 14.71
N ILE A 350 -6.74 -8.71 13.85
CA ILE A 350 -8.17 -8.43 14.12
C ILE A 350 -9.01 -9.57 13.55
N LEU A 351 -9.89 -10.14 14.37
CA LEU A 351 -10.84 -11.20 14.01
C LEU A 351 -12.17 -10.59 13.58
N ARG A 352 -12.43 -10.59 12.26
CA ARG A 352 -13.67 -10.09 11.64
C ARG A 352 -14.81 -11.09 11.82
N LYS A 353 -15.45 -11.03 12.99
CA LYS A 353 -16.61 -11.85 13.40
C LYS A 353 -17.92 -11.06 13.35
N GLY A 354 -18.93 -11.67 12.73
CA GLY A 354 -20.27 -11.08 12.58
C GLY A 354 -20.34 -9.96 11.54
N ASP A 355 -21.55 -9.44 11.33
CA ASP A 355 -21.83 -8.31 10.44
C ASP A 355 -21.96 -7.02 11.27
N VAL A 356 -20.88 -6.27 11.35
CA VAL A 356 -20.85 -4.96 12.02
C VAL A 356 -21.07 -3.79 11.03
N GLY A 357 -21.36 -4.10 9.77
CA GLY A 357 -21.38 -3.15 8.66
C GLY A 357 -19.99 -2.71 8.19
N PHE A 358 -19.96 -1.67 7.35
CA PHE A 358 -18.76 -1.09 6.79
C PHE A 358 -18.76 0.44 7.00
N ASN A 359 -17.57 1.05 6.98
CA ASN A 359 -17.35 2.47 7.23
C ASN A 359 -17.95 2.94 8.55
N ASN A 360 -17.81 2.11 9.60
CA ASN A 360 -18.34 2.36 10.92
C ASN A 360 -17.29 2.02 11.99
N ALA A 361 -16.44 2.99 12.30
CA ALA A 361 -15.32 2.82 13.23
C ALA A 361 -15.79 2.39 14.64
N GLU A 362 -16.94 2.88 15.11
CA GLU A 362 -17.49 2.51 16.42
C GLU A 362 -17.96 1.05 16.48
N ALA A 363 -18.44 0.52 15.36
CA ALA A 363 -18.84 -0.87 15.27
C ALA A 363 -17.62 -1.79 15.07
N GLU A 364 -16.65 -1.39 14.24
CA GLU A 364 -15.44 -2.16 13.95
C GLU A 364 -14.50 -2.30 15.16
N ILE A 365 -14.53 -1.36 16.13
CA ILE A 365 -13.74 -1.47 17.36
C ILE A 365 -14.12 -2.69 18.22
N LYS A 366 -15.28 -3.30 17.96
CA LYS A 366 -15.78 -4.48 18.66
C LYS A 366 -15.13 -5.77 18.17
N TYR A 367 -14.47 -5.75 17.02
CA TYR A 367 -13.72 -6.91 16.57
C TYR A 367 -12.62 -7.26 17.57
N GLU A 368 -12.52 -8.54 17.90
CA GLU A 368 -11.53 -9.04 18.84
C GLU A 368 -10.14 -8.96 18.23
N ARG A 369 -9.15 -8.58 19.05
CA ARG A 369 -7.74 -8.62 18.68
C ARG A 369 -7.07 -9.83 19.34
N ARG A 370 -6.34 -10.61 18.55
CA ARG A 370 -5.59 -11.78 19.01
C ARG A 370 -4.11 -11.62 18.66
N GLU A 371 -3.25 -11.94 19.63
CA GLU A 371 -1.79 -11.91 19.48
C GLU A 371 -1.27 -13.30 19.10
N GLU A 372 -0.31 -13.36 18.19
CA GLU A 372 0.18 -14.57 17.53
C GLU A 372 1.71 -14.56 17.45
N THR A 373 2.32 -15.74 17.51
CA THR A 373 3.79 -15.89 17.57
C THR A 373 4.48 -15.89 16.21
N GLU A 374 3.73 -16.07 15.13
CA GLU A 374 4.27 -16.10 13.77
C GLU A 374 3.20 -15.86 12.69
N TRP A 375 3.66 -15.51 11.48
CA TRP A 375 2.84 -15.43 10.27
C TRP A 375 3.57 -16.13 9.11
N PRO A 376 2.91 -17.01 8.34
CA PRO A 376 1.54 -17.52 8.53
C PRO A 376 1.33 -18.18 9.90
N LEU A 377 0.08 -18.31 10.36
CA LEU A 377 -0.21 -18.77 11.73
C LEU A 377 0.24 -20.24 11.92
N ALA A 378 0.93 -20.54 13.03
CA ALA A 378 1.52 -21.85 13.35
C ALA A 378 0.57 -23.04 13.19
N GLY A 379 -0.69 -22.84 13.56
CA GLY A 379 -1.74 -23.86 13.56
C GLY A 379 -2.60 -23.90 12.30
N THR A 380 -2.21 -23.20 11.22
CA THR A 380 -3.05 -23.11 10.01
C THR A 380 -3.27 -24.47 9.39
N GLN A 381 -4.53 -24.90 9.32
CA GLN A 381 -4.94 -26.12 8.61
C GLN A 381 -5.42 -25.77 7.21
N TYR A 382 -4.52 -25.82 6.23
CA TYR A 382 -4.86 -25.59 4.82
C TYR A 382 -5.83 -26.68 4.32
N THR A 383 -7.11 -26.31 4.25
CA THR A 383 -8.21 -27.21 3.93
C THR A 383 -8.63 -27.02 2.47
N LYS A 384 -8.70 -28.12 1.72
CA LYS A 384 -9.12 -28.09 0.31
C LYS A 384 -10.64 -27.97 0.22
N TYR A 385 -11.09 -26.99 -0.55
CA TYR A 385 -12.46 -26.88 -1.04
C TYR A 385 -12.44 -27.12 -2.54
N TYR A 386 -13.15 -28.15 -2.99
CA TYR A 386 -13.28 -28.54 -4.38
C TYR A 386 -14.48 -27.84 -5.02
N LEU A 387 -14.25 -27.34 -6.23
CA LEU A 387 -15.30 -26.84 -7.12
C LEU A 387 -16.02 -28.04 -7.73
N THR A 388 -17.35 -28.03 -7.70
CA THR A 388 -18.19 -29.14 -8.17
C THR A 388 -19.09 -28.73 -9.33
N PRO A 389 -19.59 -29.68 -10.15
CA PRO A 389 -20.50 -29.38 -11.26
C PRO A 389 -21.82 -28.70 -10.86
N ASP A 390 -22.31 -28.96 -9.64
CA ASP A 390 -23.51 -28.36 -9.09
C ASP A 390 -23.29 -26.96 -8.51
N LYS A 391 -22.13 -26.34 -8.79
CA LYS A 391 -21.74 -25.00 -8.33
C LYS A 391 -21.67 -24.89 -6.80
N THR A 392 -21.14 -25.93 -6.16
CA THR A 392 -20.87 -25.95 -4.71
C THR A 392 -19.36 -25.94 -4.42
N LEU A 393 -19.01 -25.55 -3.19
CA LEU A 393 -17.68 -25.73 -2.61
C LEU A 393 -17.75 -26.86 -1.58
N SER A 394 -17.05 -27.95 -1.85
CA SER A 394 -17.09 -29.17 -1.04
C SER A 394 -15.72 -29.51 -0.45
N ASN A 395 -15.67 -29.96 0.81
CA ASN A 395 -14.45 -30.48 1.42
C ASN A 395 -14.17 -31.94 1.00
N ASN A 396 -15.13 -32.58 0.34
CA ASN A 396 -14.98 -33.89 -0.25
C ASN A 396 -14.61 -33.77 -1.73
N PRO A 397 -13.64 -34.57 -2.23
CA PRO A 397 -13.33 -34.60 -3.64
C PRO A 397 -14.56 -35.04 -4.45
N PRO A 398 -14.80 -34.45 -5.63
CA PRO A 398 -15.93 -34.82 -6.46
C PRO A 398 -15.80 -36.28 -6.93
N THR A 399 -16.92 -37.02 -6.92
CA THR A 399 -16.99 -38.42 -7.36
C THR A 399 -17.41 -38.58 -8.83
N SER A 400 -17.85 -37.51 -9.49
CA SER A 400 -18.23 -37.48 -10.90
C SER A 400 -17.05 -37.08 -11.80
N SER A 401 -17.17 -37.34 -13.11
CA SER A 401 -16.22 -36.85 -14.11
C SER A 401 -16.17 -35.32 -14.15
N ALA A 402 -15.08 -34.78 -14.72
CA ALA A 402 -14.92 -33.35 -14.93
C ALA A 402 -16.04 -32.80 -15.83
N ASP A 403 -16.76 -31.78 -15.36
CA ASP A 403 -17.71 -30.99 -16.14
C ASP A 403 -17.10 -29.63 -16.48
N ILE A 404 -17.50 -29.08 -17.64
CA ILE A 404 -17.11 -27.75 -18.08
C ILE A 404 -18.19 -26.76 -17.63
N ILE A 405 -17.79 -25.75 -16.87
CA ILE A 405 -18.67 -24.63 -16.50
C ILE A 405 -18.13 -23.38 -17.20
N SER A 406 -18.95 -22.78 -18.07
CA SER A 406 -18.56 -21.63 -18.88
C SER A 406 -19.28 -20.35 -18.47
N TYR A 407 -18.63 -19.22 -18.74
CA TYR A 407 -19.20 -17.87 -18.66
C TYR A 407 -18.60 -17.03 -19.79
N ASP A 408 -19.29 -15.95 -20.19
CA ASP A 408 -18.78 -15.04 -21.20
C ASP A 408 -17.53 -14.29 -20.68
N ALA A 409 -16.41 -14.37 -21.37
CA ALA A 409 -15.14 -13.77 -20.93
C ALA A 409 -15.11 -12.24 -20.99
N LEU A 410 -16.11 -11.58 -21.59
CA LEU A 410 -16.21 -10.13 -21.69
C LEU A 410 -17.38 -9.62 -20.87
N GLY A 411 -17.08 -9.05 -19.70
CA GLY A 411 -18.05 -8.37 -18.84
C GLY A 411 -17.52 -7.03 -18.33
N ASN A 412 -18.37 -6.34 -17.57
CA ASN A 412 -18.00 -5.09 -16.89
C ASN A 412 -18.74 -4.97 -15.56
N LEU A 413 -18.41 -3.96 -14.75
CA LEU A 413 -19.01 -3.77 -13.43
C LEU A 413 -20.54 -3.69 -13.40
N LYS A 414 -21.19 -3.27 -14.51
CA LYS A 414 -22.65 -3.17 -14.61
C LYS A 414 -23.30 -4.46 -15.11
N ASP A 415 -22.56 -5.27 -15.86
CA ASP A 415 -22.99 -6.56 -16.39
C ASP A 415 -21.84 -7.58 -16.24
N PRO A 416 -21.53 -8.00 -15.00
CA PRO A 416 -20.46 -8.95 -14.76
C PRO A 416 -20.89 -10.33 -15.24
N LYS A 417 -19.96 -11.04 -15.89
CA LYS A 417 -20.16 -12.43 -16.30
C LYS A 417 -19.33 -13.29 -15.37
N LEU A 418 -19.98 -14.21 -14.68
CA LEU A 418 -19.36 -14.90 -13.56
C LEU A 418 -19.98 -16.28 -13.30
N VAL A 419 -19.23 -17.08 -12.56
CA VAL A 419 -19.66 -18.33 -11.95
C VAL A 419 -19.36 -18.24 -10.46
N GLN A 420 -20.30 -18.69 -9.64
CA GLN A 420 -20.16 -18.75 -8.19
C GLN A 420 -20.28 -20.19 -7.72
N PHE A 421 -19.42 -20.55 -6.76
CA PHE A 421 -19.45 -21.82 -6.05
C PHE A 421 -19.68 -21.53 -4.57
N THR A 422 -20.71 -22.14 -3.99
CA THR A 422 -21.12 -21.84 -2.61
C THR A 422 -20.86 -23.01 -1.68
N SER A 423 -20.27 -22.76 -0.51
CA SER A 423 -20.06 -23.81 0.50
C SER A 423 -21.39 -24.30 1.09
N ALA A 424 -21.39 -25.51 1.64
CA ALA A 424 -22.38 -25.89 2.64
C ALA A 424 -22.38 -24.86 3.81
N PRO A 425 -23.49 -24.69 4.54
CA PRO A 425 -23.48 -23.80 5.68
C PRO A 425 -22.54 -24.39 6.74
N PHE A 426 -21.69 -23.57 7.32
CA PHE A 426 -20.72 -24.04 8.31
C PHE A 426 -21.47 -24.58 9.54
N GLU A 427 -21.12 -25.78 9.98
CA GLU A 427 -21.82 -26.46 11.09
C GLU A 427 -21.43 -25.89 12.47
N GLN A 428 -20.28 -25.24 12.53
CA GLN A 428 -19.71 -24.58 13.69
C GLN A 428 -19.00 -23.28 13.26
N GLU A 429 -18.75 -22.41 14.23
CA GLU A 429 -17.92 -21.23 14.01
C GLU A 429 -16.55 -21.64 13.47
N THR A 430 -16.14 -21.03 12.36
CA THR A 430 -14.89 -21.39 11.67
C THR A 430 -14.12 -20.14 11.29
N GLU A 431 -12.88 -20.06 11.74
CA GLU A 431 -11.95 -19.00 11.36
C GLU A 431 -11.22 -19.37 10.07
N ILE A 432 -11.19 -18.44 9.11
CA ILE A 432 -10.35 -18.50 7.91
C ILE A 432 -9.39 -17.31 8.00
N THR A 433 -8.13 -17.58 8.31
CA THR A 433 -7.07 -16.56 8.42
C THR A 433 -5.82 -17.02 7.67
N GLY A 434 -5.29 -16.14 6.81
CA GLY A 434 -4.06 -16.42 6.08
C GLY A 434 -4.19 -16.20 4.59
N HIS A 435 -3.21 -16.74 3.86
CA HIS A 435 -3.15 -16.72 2.40
C HIS A 435 -4.01 -17.82 1.79
N ILE A 436 -4.58 -17.56 0.62
CA ILE A 436 -5.43 -18.49 -0.11
C ILE A 436 -4.86 -18.69 -1.51
N THR A 437 -4.82 -19.94 -1.98
CA THR A 437 -4.48 -20.28 -3.37
C THR A 437 -5.65 -20.97 -4.03
N ALA A 438 -6.03 -20.52 -5.22
CA ALA A 438 -7.05 -21.14 -6.03
C ALA A 438 -6.42 -21.94 -7.16
N HIS A 439 -6.68 -23.25 -7.20
CA HIS A 439 -6.24 -24.15 -8.26
C HIS A 439 -7.37 -24.33 -9.28
N LEU A 440 -7.19 -23.85 -10.51
CA LEU A 440 -8.19 -23.92 -11.57
C LEU A 440 -7.64 -24.63 -12.81
N ASN A 441 -8.51 -25.38 -13.49
CA ASN A 441 -8.28 -25.81 -14.87
C ASN A 441 -9.13 -24.91 -15.78
N ILE A 442 -8.48 -24.16 -16.66
CA ILE A 442 -9.12 -23.14 -17.50
C ILE A 442 -8.87 -23.42 -18.97
N SER A 443 -9.83 -23.03 -19.80
CA SER A 443 -9.68 -22.90 -21.25
C SER A 443 -10.54 -21.71 -21.72
N HIS A 444 -10.33 -21.26 -22.95
CA HIS A 444 -11.26 -20.35 -23.61
C HIS A 444 -11.65 -20.87 -24.98
N SER A 445 -12.82 -20.44 -25.42
CA SER A 445 -13.29 -20.59 -26.78
C SER A 445 -13.37 -19.23 -27.45
N PRO A 446 -13.11 -19.13 -28.76
CA PRO A 446 -13.26 -17.87 -29.48
C PRO A 446 -14.69 -17.36 -29.41
N SER A 447 -14.86 -16.04 -29.28
CA SER A 447 -16.19 -15.44 -29.41
C SER A 447 -16.65 -15.50 -30.86
N ALA A 448 -17.93 -15.75 -31.11
CA ALA A 448 -18.51 -15.64 -32.45
C ALA A 448 -18.34 -14.23 -33.06
N ALA A 449 -18.11 -13.21 -32.22
CA ALA A 449 -17.85 -11.83 -32.61
C ALA A 449 -16.35 -11.48 -32.74
N ALA A 450 -15.44 -12.43 -32.52
CA ALA A 450 -14.01 -12.18 -32.54
C ALA A 450 -13.51 -11.85 -33.95
N THR A 451 -12.83 -10.72 -34.10
CA THR A 451 -12.24 -10.26 -35.37
C THR A 451 -10.74 -10.55 -35.47
N ALA A 452 -10.15 -11.05 -34.39
CA ALA A 452 -8.75 -11.48 -34.30
C ALA A 452 -8.64 -12.67 -33.31
N PRO A 453 -7.59 -13.52 -33.43
CA PRO A 453 -7.38 -14.60 -32.47
C PRO A 453 -7.18 -14.06 -31.06
N GLU A 454 -7.96 -14.55 -30.10
CA GLU A 454 -7.75 -14.28 -28.69
C GLU A 454 -6.44 -14.93 -28.24
N LYS A 455 -5.60 -14.17 -27.52
CA LYS A 455 -4.24 -14.59 -27.16
C LYS A 455 -4.05 -14.89 -25.68
N ASP A 456 -5.07 -14.62 -24.86
CA ASP A 456 -4.97 -14.69 -23.41
C ASP A 456 -6.36 -14.76 -22.75
N ILE A 457 -6.36 -15.04 -21.44
CA ILE A 457 -7.55 -14.96 -20.57
C ILE A 457 -7.12 -14.31 -19.26
N ASP A 458 -7.85 -13.28 -18.84
CA ASP A 458 -7.70 -12.71 -17.51
C ASP A 458 -8.74 -13.29 -16.55
N ILE A 459 -8.29 -13.68 -15.36
CA ILE A 459 -9.08 -14.39 -14.36
C ILE A 459 -9.17 -13.51 -13.13
N PHE A 460 -10.39 -13.25 -12.70
CA PHE A 460 -10.71 -12.44 -11.53
C PHE A 460 -11.40 -13.32 -10.50
N LEU A 461 -10.87 -13.33 -9.28
CA LEU A 461 -11.41 -14.09 -8.16
C LEU A 461 -11.94 -13.15 -7.10
N THR A 462 -13.12 -13.47 -6.56
CA THR A 462 -13.66 -12.81 -5.37
C THR A 462 -14.11 -13.86 -4.37
N LEU A 463 -13.67 -13.74 -3.13
CA LEU A 463 -14.20 -14.51 -2.02
C LEU A 463 -15.22 -13.66 -1.27
N ARG A 464 -16.42 -14.21 -1.02
CA ARG A 464 -17.50 -13.52 -0.32
C ARG A 464 -17.93 -14.28 0.92
N HIS A 465 -18.37 -13.56 1.94
CA HIS A 465 -18.91 -14.11 3.18
C HIS A 465 -20.42 -13.86 3.22
N ILE A 466 -21.20 -14.92 3.35
CA ILE A 466 -22.66 -14.85 3.50
C ILE A 466 -23.01 -15.23 4.94
N SER A 467 -23.72 -14.32 5.62
CA SER A 467 -24.21 -14.53 6.98
C SER A 467 -25.20 -15.70 7.07
N PRO A 468 -25.48 -16.23 8.28
CA PRO A 468 -26.51 -17.26 8.47
C PRO A 468 -27.91 -16.85 7.98
N SER A 469 -28.17 -15.54 7.88
CA SER A 469 -29.43 -14.99 7.35
C SER A 469 -29.53 -14.97 5.82
N GLY A 470 -28.46 -15.38 5.12
CA GLY A 470 -28.40 -15.36 3.66
C GLY A 470 -27.99 -14.02 3.04
N LYS A 471 -27.57 -13.05 3.85
CA LYS A 471 -27.05 -11.74 3.38
C LYS A 471 -25.53 -11.74 3.27
N GLU A 472 -24.99 -11.14 2.21
CA GLU A 472 -23.56 -10.87 2.12
C GLU A 472 -23.12 -9.89 3.20
N VAL A 473 -22.00 -10.22 3.85
CA VAL A 473 -21.34 -9.37 4.84
C VAL A 473 -20.25 -8.57 4.12
N PHE A 474 -20.36 -7.25 4.19
CA PHE A 474 -19.37 -6.35 3.62
C PHE A 474 -18.42 -5.83 4.69
N TYR A 475 -17.21 -5.53 4.25
CA TYR A 475 -16.17 -4.93 5.09
C TYR A 475 -15.80 -3.54 4.60
N THR A 476 -15.15 -2.75 5.44
CA THR A 476 -14.67 -1.42 5.07
C THR A 476 -13.48 -1.54 4.13
N GLY A 477 -13.63 -1.04 2.90
CA GLY A 477 -12.55 -0.90 1.92
C GLY A 477 -11.72 0.36 2.13
N THR A 478 -10.69 0.52 1.29
CA THR A 478 -9.74 1.64 1.31
C THR A 478 -10.43 3.01 1.42
N ALA A 479 -11.50 3.26 0.66
CA ALA A 479 -12.20 4.55 0.63
C ALA A 479 -13.43 4.61 1.55
N GLY A 480 -13.65 3.57 2.36
CA GLY A 480 -14.89 3.41 3.15
C GLY A 480 -16.03 2.79 2.34
N ASP A 481 -15.73 2.27 1.16
CA ASP A 481 -16.67 1.53 0.33
C ASP A 481 -16.89 0.11 0.86
N PRO A 482 -18.06 -0.51 0.61
CA PRO A 482 -18.29 -1.90 0.96
C PRO A 482 -17.49 -2.80 0.02
N ILE A 483 -16.64 -3.66 0.59
CA ILE A 483 -15.83 -4.64 -0.15
C ILE A 483 -16.18 -6.08 0.25
N PRO A 484 -15.94 -7.06 -0.64
CA PRO A 484 -16.03 -8.48 -0.29
C PRO A 484 -14.87 -8.90 0.62
N LEU A 485 -14.76 -10.19 0.90
CA LEU A 485 -13.80 -10.70 1.89
C LEU A 485 -12.33 -10.53 1.45
N THR A 486 -12.04 -10.85 0.19
CA THR A 486 -10.73 -10.68 -0.47
C THR A 486 -10.86 -10.96 -1.98
N LYS A 487 -9.80 -10.69 -2.74
CA LYS A 487 -9.73 -10.85 -4.20
C LYS A 487 -8.39 -11.45 -4.66
N GLY A 488 -8.35 -11.94 -5.90
CA GLY A 488 -7.17 -12.48 -6.55
C GLY A 488 -7.25 -12.34 -8.07
N TRP A 489 -6.11 -12.35 -8.74
CA TRP A 489 -6.00 -12.08 -10.18
C TRP A 489 -4.92 -12.94 -10.82
N LEU A 490 -5.14 -13.30 -12.09
CA LEU A 490 -4.09 -13.87 -12.92
C LEU A 490 -4.39 -13.66 -14.40
N ARG A 491 -3.39 -13.19 -15.14
CA ARG A 491 -3.32 -13.34 -16.59
C ARG A 491 -2.79 -14.72 -16.95
N ALA A 492 -3.56 -15.52 -17.69
CA ALA A 492 -3.26 -16.92 -17.96
C ALA A 492 -1.90 -17.13 -18.66
N SER A 493 -1.49 -16.23 -19.57
CA SER A 493 -0.17 -16.33 -20.20
C SER A 493 1.00 -16.14 -19.24
N LEU A 494 0.75 -15.52 -18.09
CA LEU A 494 1.74 -15.29 -17.03
C LEU A 494 1.63 -16.31 -15.89
N ARG A 495 1.04 -17.49 -16.16
CA ARG A 495 0.80 -18.54 -15.15
C ARG A 495 2.07 -19.20 -14.59
N LYS A 496 3.23 -19.07 -15.25
CA LYS A 496 4.49 -19.72 -14.86
C LYS A 496 4.92 -19.34 -13.43
N ILE A 497 4.96 -20.33 -12.55
CA ILE A 497 5.44 -20.22 -11.17
C ILE A 497 6.96 -20.37 -11.16
N ALA A 498 7.65 -19.55 -10.36
CA ALA A 498 9.08 -19.70 -10.13
C ALA A 498 9.31 -20.72 -9.01
N GLU A 499 9.23 -22.00 -9.35
CA GLU A 499 9.22 -23.11 -8.37
C GLU A 499 10.40 -23.10 -7.39
N SER A 500 11.59 -22.72 -7.86
CA SER A 500 12.82 -22.66 -7.06
C SER A 500 13.01 -21.34 -6.30
N HIS A 501 12.13 -20.36 -6.47
CA HIS A 501 12.27 -19.07 -5.81
C HIS A 501 11.93 -19.18 -4.32
N PRO A 502 12.72 -18.62 -3.39
CA PRO A 502 12.49 -18.75 -1.95
C PRO A 502 11.16 -18.15 -1.47
N ARG A 503 10.61 -17.20 -2.23
CA ARG A 503 9.29 -16.59 -1.97
C ARG A 503 8.11 -17.41 -2.50
N ASN A 504 8.36 -18.50 -3.22
CA ASN A 504 7.30 -19.40 -3.67
C ASN A 504 6.85 -20.29 -2.50
N LEU A 505 5.63 -20.10 -2.02
CA LEU A 505 5.05 -20.89 -0.95
C LEU A 505 3.84 -21.68 -1.47
N PRO A 506 3.54 -22.87 -0.92
CA PRO A 506 2.40 -23.68 -1.38
C PRO A 506 1.04 -22.95 -1.34
N HIS A 507 0.90 -21.97 -0.46
CA HIS A 507 -0.32 -21.16 -0.26
C HIS A 507 -0.18 -19.72 -0.77
N GLN A 508 0.94 -19.38 -1.38
CA GLN A 508 1.21 -18.07 -1.98
C GLN A 508 2.17 -18.24 -3.17
N PRO A 509 1.65 -18.62 -4.35
CA PRO A 509 2.48 -18.90 -5.51
C PRO A 509 3.25 -17.65 -5.96
N TYR A 510 4.55 -17.80 -6.19
CA TYR A 510 5.40 -16.69 -6.62
C TYR A 510 5.72 -16.77 -8.11
N ARG A 511 5.56 -15.64 -8.79
CA ARG A 511 5.80 -15.48 -10.23
C ARG A 511 6.75 -14.34 -10.43
N GLU A 512 7.69 -14.44 -11.36
CA GLU A 512 8.65 -13.37 -11.67
C GLU A 512 8.11 -12.36 -12.69
N TYR A 513 7.07 -12.73 -13.46
CA TYR A 513 6.42 -11.88 -14.48
C TYR A 513 7.40 -11.31 -15.52
N ARG A 514 8.41 -12.08 -15.91
CA ARG A 514 9.36 -11.68 -16.94
C ARG A 514 8.77 -11.86 -18.33
N SER A 515 9.31 -11.13 -19.31
CA SER A 515 9.00 -11.31 -20.73
C SER A 515 9.24 -12.76 -21.20
N THR A 516 10.23 -13.43 -20.61
CA THR A 516 10.58 -14.85 -20.87
C THR A 516 9.72 -15.86 -20.11
N ASP A 517 8.82 -15.41 -19.23
CA ASP A 517 7.88 -16.26 -18.51
C ASP A 517 6.56 -16.47 -19.25
N VAL A 518 6.34 -15.73 -20.33
CA VAL A 518 5.11 -15.80 -21.12
C VAL A 518 4.94 -17.20 -21.71
N GLN A 519 3.81 -17.82 -21.39
CA GLN A 519 3.38 -19.10 -21.92
C GLN A 519 2.15 -18.88 -22.79
N GLU A 520 2.18 -19.36 -24.03
CA GLU A 520 1.06 -19.25 -24.96
C GLU A 520 -0.23 -19.81 -24.36
N VAL A 521 -1.35 -19.15 -24.68
CA VAL A 521 -2.71 -19.57 -24.36
C VAL A 521 -3.44 -19.79 -25.68
N THR A 522 -3.52 -21.05 -26.10
CA THR A 522 -4.24 -21.48 -27.30
C THR A 522 -5.71 -21.78 -26.98
N PRO A 523 -6.67 -21.36 -27.83
CA PRO A 523 -8.07 -21.71 -27.68
C PRO A 523 -8.30 -23.22 -27.57
N GLU A 524 -9.32 -23.62 -26.81
CA GLU A 524 -9.73 -25.00 -26.55
C GLU A 524 -8.72 -25.89 -25.81
N ILE A 525 -7.51 -25.40 -25.52
CA ILE A 525 -6.54 -26.10 -24.69
C ILE A 525 -6.78 -25.76 -23.22
N THR A 526 -6.77 -26.79 -22.37
CA THR A 526 -6.92 -26.64 -20.93
C THR A 526 -5.57 -26.44 -20.25
N TYR A 527 -5.47 -25.43 -19.39
CA TYR A 527 -4.30 -25.11 -18.57
C TYR A 527 -4.64 -25.21 -17.09
N ALA A 528 -3.78 -25.85 -16.30
CA ALA A 528 -3.81 -25.75 -14.85
C ALA A 528 -3.13 -24.45 -14.40
N VAL A 529 -3.77 -23.72 -13.50
CA VAL A 529 -3.27 -22.45 -12.95
C VAL A 529 -3.48 -22.36 -11.44
N ASP A 530 -2.50 -21.78 -10.75
CA ASP A 530 -2.57 -21.51 -9.31
C ASP A 530 -2.60 -20.00 -9.07
N LEU A 531 -3.73 -19.46 -8.63
CA LEU A 531 -3.90 -18.02 -8.41
C LEU A 531 -3.66 -17.68 -6.95
N GLU A 532 -2.90 -16.61 -6.72
CA GLU A 532 -2.82 -15.97 -5.40
C GLU A 532 -4.12 -15.20 -5.14
N VAL A 533 -4.82 -15.54 -4.06
CA VAL A 533 -5.87 -14.73 -3.47
C VAL A 533 -5.29 -14.07 -2.23
N TRP A 534 -5.39 -12.75 -2.16
CA TRP A 534 -4.71 -11.96 -1.13
C TRP A 534 -5.13 -12.39 0.29
N PRO A 535 -4.22 -12.25 1.28
CA PRO A 535 -4.46 -12.74 2.62
C PRO A 535 -5.72 -12.13 3.23
N THR A 536 -6.44 -12.91 4.02
CA THR A 536 -7.70 -12.48 4.63
C THR A 536 -7.85 -13.01 6.05
N ASN A 537 -8.85 -12.47 6.75
CA ASN A 537 -9.35 -12.99 8.01
C ASN A 537 -10.88 -12.91 8.01
N VAL A 538 -11.56 -13.96 8.45
CA VAL A 538 -12.99 -13.95 8.81
C VAL A 538 -13.28 -15.04 9.82
N VAL A 539 -14.22 -14.77 10.73
CA VAL A 539 -14.84 -15.79 11.58
C VAL A 539 -16.25 -16.03 11.05
N VAL A 540 -16.42 -17.12 10.31
CA VAL A 540 -17.69 -17.52 9.71
C VAL A 540 -18.56 -18.15 10.80
N GLU A 541 -19.71 -17.55 11.06
CA GLU A 541 -20.65 -18.04 12.06
C GLU A 541 -21.33 -19.35 11.61
N LYS A 542 -21.81 -20.15 12.58
CA LYS A 542 -22.64 -21.32 12.29
C LYS A 542 -23.82 -20.94 11.40
N GLY A 543 -24.01 -21.65 10.29
CA GLY A 543 -25.03 -21.36 9.28
C GLY A 543 -24.57 -20.41 8.17
N GLY A 544 -23.47 -19.69 8.38
CA GLY A 544 -22.83 -18.84 7.37
C GLY A 544 -22.20 -19.66 6.25
N ARG A 545 -21.82 -18.99 5.15
CA ARG A 545 -21.25 -19.62 3.95
C ARG A 545 -20.13 -18.78 3.37
N ILE A 546 -19.26 -19.44 2.61
CA ILE A 546 -18.30 -18.80 1.73
C ILE A 546 -18.74 -19.01 0.27
N VAL A 547 -18.62 -17.96 -0.53
CA VAL A 547 -18.83 -18.01 -1.98
C VAL A 547 -17.52 -17.71 -2.68
N PHE A 548 -17.09 -18.62 -3.55
CA PHE A 548 -15.97 -18.45 -4.45
C PHE A 548 -16.49 -18.05 -5.83
N GLU A 549 -16.15 -16.85 -6.27
CA GLU A 549 -16.58 -16.25 -7.53
C GLU A 549 -15.42 -16.20 -8.51
N VAL A 550 -15.65 -16.68 -9.73
CA VAL A 550 -14.77 -16.49 -10.89
C VAL A 550 -15.49 -15.58 -11.88
N SER A 551 -14.86 -14.49 -12.31
CA SER A 551 -15.49 -13.50 -13.19
C SER A 551 -14.62 -13.10 -14.39
N SER A 552 -15.27 -12.51 -15.38
CA SER A 552 -14.68 -11.97 -16.61
C SER A 552 -13.96 -10.63 -16.45
N GLY A 553 -13.93 -10.09 -15.25
CA GLY A 553 -13.44 -8.75 -14.96
C GLY A 553 -13.70 -8.37 -13.51
N ASP A 554 -13.39 -7.12 -13.18
CA ASP A 554 -13.69 -6.56 -11.86
C ASP A 554 -15.19 -6.67 -11.52
N THR A 555 -15.44 -7.08 -10.28
CA THR A 555 -16.77 -7.11 -9.66
C THR A 555 -16.81 -6.16 -8.45
N GLN A 556 -17.97 -6.07 -7.77
CA GLN A 556 -18.17 -5.21 -6.61
C GLN A 556 -16.98 -5.24 -5.63
N GLY A 557 -16.64 -4.06 -5.11
CA GLY A 557 -15.54 -3.83 -4.19
C GLY A 557 -14.20 -3.54 -4.86
N CYS A 558 -14.13 -3.35 -6.19
CA CYS A 558 -12.90 -2.89 -6.87
C CYS A 558 -12.67 -1.37 -6.73
N GLY A 559 -13.71 -0.58 -6.45
CA GLY A 559 -13.62 0.87 -6.36
C GLY A 559 -12.91 1.50 -7.56
N ILE A 560 -11.90 2.34 -7.28
CA ILE A 560 -11.04 2.97 -8.30
C ILE A 560 -9.85 2.10 -8.73
N PHE A 561 -9.74 0.85 -8.27
CA PHE A 561 -8.61 -0.05 -8.54
C PHE A 561 -8.90 -1.04 -9.68
N ALA A 562 -9.71 -0.62 -10.65
CA ALA A 562 -10.16 -1.47 -11.74
C ALA A 562 -9.09 -1.69 -12.83
N HIS A 563 -9.29 -2.73 -13.63
CA HIS A 563 -8.43 -3.26 -14.67
C HIS A 563 -9.07 -3.02 -16.04
N GLY A 564 -9.28 -1.75 -16.38
CA GLY A 564 -10.11 -1.32 -17.52
C GLY A 564 -9.36 -1.00 -18.81
N ASN A 565 -8.03 -1.07 -18.82
CA ASN A 565 -7.22 -0.60 -19.93
C ASN A 565 -7.48 -1.39 -21.24
N LEU A 566 -7.87 -0.69 -22.31
CA LEU A 566 -8.21 -1.30 -23.59
C LEU A 566 -7.00 -1.82 -24.39
N ARG A 567 -5.78 -1.36 -24.10
CA ARG A 567 -4.55 -1.86 -24.74
C ARG A 567 -4.01 -3.11 -24.04
N ASP A 568 -4.34 -3.29 -22.77
CA ASP A 568 -3.94 -4.45 -21.99
C ASP A 568 -4.97 -5.60 -22.06
N ARG A 569 -6.24 -5.31 -22.40
CA ARG A 569 -7.35 -6.27 -22.54
C ARG A 569 -7.43 -6.97 -23.90
#